data_AF-A0A2P2DV83-F1
#
_entry.id   AF-A0A2P2DV83-F1
#
_cell.length_a   1.000
_cell.length_b   1.000
_cell.length_c   1.000
_cell.angle_alpha   90.00
_cell.angle_beta   90.00
_cell.angle_gamma   90.00
#
_symmetry.space_group_name_H-M   'P 1'
#
loop_
_entity.id
_entity.type
_entity.pdbx_description
1 polymer ?
#
loop_
_entity_poly.entity_id
_entity_poly.type
_entity_poly.pdbx_seq_one_letter_code
_entity_poly.pdbx_strand_id
1 'polypeptide(L)'
;MDKDKVLRYASLDGKLGLSLQKLGQIVGKESVVFASNGKYYTKAQAVIQILYSLQGIYRIISIILSIFPFFIMDFVYSLIAKYRYRLFGKRESCFLPGENVKELFLD
;
A
#
# COMPACT_ATOMS: atom_id res chain seq x y z
N MET A 1 12.42 -2.99 -6.64
CA MET A 1 11.23 -3.05 -5.76
C MET A 1 10.25 -3.97 -6.45
N ASP A 2 9.78 -4.99 -5.74
CA ASP A 2 9.16 -6.24 -6.25
C ASP A 2 9.83 -6.85 -7.49
N LYS A 3 11.04 -7.38 -7.33
CA LYS A 3 11.75 -8.05 -8.44
C LYS A 3 11.05 -9.32 -8.91
N ASP A 4 10.34 -9.98 -7.99
CA ASP A 4 9.71 -11.28 -8.21
C ASP A 4 8.25 -11.14 -8.67
N LYS A 5 7.74 -9.90 -8.85
CA LYS A 5 6.38 -9.61 -9.32
C LYS A 5 5.29 -10.32 -8.49
N VAL A 6 5.51 -10.44 -7.18
CA VAL A 6 4.58 -11.12 -6.27
C VAL A 6 3.36 -10.27 -5.91
N LEU A 7 3.44 -8.95 -6.10
CA LEU A 7 2.36 -8.01 -5.81
C LEU A 7 1.50 -7.74 -7.04
N ARG A 8 0.19 -7.60 -6.80
CA ARG A 8 -0.77 -7.08 -7.76
C ARG A 8 -1.33 -5.76 -7.27
N TYR A 9 -1.71 -4.89 -8.20
CA TYR A 9 -2.12 -3.52 -7.91
C TYR A 9 -3.56 -3.29 -8.39
N ALA A 10 -4.27 -2.42 -7.70
CA ALA A 10 -5.57 -1.92 -8.12
C ALA A 10 -5.71 -0.48 -7.63
N SER A 11 -6.45 0.33 -8.37
CA SER A 11 -6.77 1.68 -7.91
C SER A 11 -7.84 1.63 -6.82
N LEU A 12 -7.66 2.41 -5.75
CA LEU A 12 -8.67 2.60 -4.70
C LEU A 12 -9.96 3.21 -5.25
N ASP A 13 -9.83 4.07 -6.26
CA ASP A 13 -10.94 4.70 -6.98
C ASP A 13 -11.35 3.89 -8.23
N GLY A 14 -10.71 2.75 -8.48
CA GLY A 14 -11.01 1.81 -9.56
C GLY A 14 -12.24 0.94 -9.27
N LYS A 15 -12.60 0.08 -10.23
CA LYS A 15 -13.77 -0.80 -10.09
C LYS A 15 -13.63 -1.72 -8.88
N LEU A 16 -12.44 -2.31 -8.71
CA LEU A 16 -12.16 -3.21 -7.60
C LEU A 16 -12.20 -2.47 -6.26
N GLY A 17 -11.52 -1.32 -6.14
CA GLY A 17 -11.52 -0.50 -4.93
C GLY A 17 -12.92 -0.06 -4.50
N LEU A 18 -13.74 0.44 -5.44
CA LEU A 18 -15.13 0.83 -5.16
C LEU A 18 -16.01 -0.35 -4.74
N SER A 19 -15.80 -1.54 -5.33
CA SER A 19 -16.55 -2.74 -4.94
C SER A 19 -16.24 -3.17 -3.49
N LEU A 20 -14.97 -3.13 -3.09
CA LEU A 20 -14.55 -3.45 -1.72
C LEU A 20 -15.05 -2.43 -0.69
N GLN A 21 -15.11 -1.14 -1.06
CA GLN A 21 -15.71 -0.09 -0.22
C GLN A 21 -17.20 -0.36 0.00
N LYS A 22 -17.95 -0.72 -1.05
CA LYS A 22 -19.38 -1.05 -0.95
C LYS A 22 -19.65 -2.27 -0.07
N LEU A 23 -18.74 -3.23 -0.07
CA LEU A 23 -18.81 -4.42 0.80
C LEU A 23 -18.38 -4.14 2.25
N GLY A 24 -17.96 -2.91 2.58
CA GLY A 24 -17.48 -2.54 3.91
C GLY A 24 -16.13 -3.16 4.29
N GLN A 25 -15.41 -3.74 3.31
CA GLN A 25 -14.12 -4.39 3.53
C GLN A 25 -12.98 -3.38 3.68
N ILE A 26 -13.13 -2.19 3.10
CA ILE A 26 -12.15 -1.10 3.16
C ILE A 26 -12.87 0.23 3.42
N VAL A 27 -12.29 1.11 4.24
CA VAL A 27 -12.90 2.39 4.63
C VAL A 27 -12.31 3.53 3.81
N GLY A 28 -13.17 4.29 3.13
CA GLY A 28 -12.82 5.35 2.19
C GLY A 28 -12.14 6.55 2.86
N LYS A 29 -10.82 6.48 2.96
CA LYS A 29 -9.83 7.56 3.24
C LYS A 29 -8.41 7.01 3.42
N GLU A 30 -8.24 5.69 3.44
CA GLU A 30 -6.93 5.06 3.58
C GLU A 30 -6.05 5.31 2.35
N SER A 31 -4.79 5.67 2.57
CA SER A 31 -3.84 5.93 1.48
C SER A 31 -3.25 4.65 0.87
N VAL A 32 -3.27 3.53 1.60
CA VAL A 32 -2.80 2.21 1.15
C VAL A 32 -3.63 1.12 1.83
N VAL A 33 -4.06 0.13 1.05
CA VAL A 33 -4.70 -1.09 1.53
C VAL A 33 -3.97 -2.29 0.94
N PHE A 34 -3.69 -3.29 1.77
CA PHE A 34 -3.11 -4.56 1.36
C PHE A 34 -4.05 -5.70 1.72
N ALA A 35 -4.42 -6.51 0.72
CA ALA A 35 -5.25 -7.69 0.90
C ALA A 35 -4.39 -8.95 0.75
N SER A 36 -4.44 -9.84 1.75
CA SER A 36 -3.74 -11.12 1.70
C SER A 36 -4.48 -12.16 2.53
N ASN A 37 -4.66 -13.36 1.98
CA ASN A 37 -5.32 -14.50 2.64
C ASN A 37 -6.69 -14.15 3.28
N GLY A 38 -7.50 -13.35 2.57
CA GLY A 38 -8.83 -12.92 3.05
C GLY A 38 -8.81 -11.88 4.16
N LYS A 39 -7.64 -11.35 4.53
CA LYS A 39 -7.48 -10.25 5.49
C LYS A 39 -7.11 -8.96 4.79
N TYR A 40 -7.63 -7.85 5.30
CA TYR A 40 -7.33 -6.50 4.82
C TYR A 40 -6.50 -5.76 5.87
N TYR A 41 -5.39 -5.20 5.43
CA TYR A 41 -4.48 -4.40 6.23
C TYR A 41 -4.46 -2.98 5.69
N THR A 42 -4.39 -1.98 6.57
CA THR A 42 -4.38 -0.56 6.21
C THR A 42 -3.18 0.16 6.84
N LYS A 43 -2.86 1.36 6.35
CA LYS A 43 -1.80 2.23 6.89
C LYS A 43 -0.46 1.50 7.08
N ALA A 44 0.17 1.67 8.25
CA ALA A 44 1.42 1.02 8.60
C ALA A 44 1.34 -0.52 8.55
N GLN A 45 0.19 -1.13 8.89
CA GLN A 45 0.04 -2.59 8.81
C GLN A 45 0.13 -3.07 7.36
N ALA A 46 -0.48 -2.34 6.42
CA ALA A 46 -0.37 -2.64 5.01
C ALA A 46 1.10 -2.59 4.55
N VAL A 47 1.84 -1.55 4.95
CA VAL A 47 3.26 -1.40 4.60
C VAL A 47 4.10 -2.55 5.14
N ILE A 48 3.92 -2.93 6.40
CA ILE A 48 4.65 -4.06 7.01
C ILE A 48 4.37 -5.35 6.23
N GLN A 49 3.11 -5.65 5.93
CA GLN A 49 2.74 -6.87 5.20
C GLN A 49 3.25 -6.88 3.75
N ILE A 50 3.26 -5.72 3.07
CA ILE A 50 3.88 -5.57 1.76
C ILE A 50 5.38 -5.88 1.84
N LEU A 51 6.08 -5.30 2.81
CA LEU A 51 7.52 -5.53 3.01
C LEU A 51 7.82 -7.01 3.35
N TYR A 52 6.97 -7.64 4.15
CA TYR A 52 7.07 -9.07 4.44
C TYR A 52 6.96 -9.93 3.17
N SER A 53 6.06 -9.55 2.27
CA SER A 53 5.79 -10.28 1.01
C SER A 53 6.93 -10.14 -0.01
N LEU A 54 7.69 -9.05 0.05
CA LEU A 54 8.79 -8.74 -0.88
C LEU A 54 10.08 -9.54 -0.65
N GLN A 55 10.10 -10.44 0.35
CA GLN A 55 11.20 -11.35 0.68
C GLN A 55 12.58 -10.66 0.85
N GLY A 56 13.65 -11.43 1.11
CA GLY A 56 15.02 -10.92 1.27
C GLY A 56 15.18 -9.84 2.36
N ILE A 57 15.89 -8.77 2.04
CA ILE A 57 16.17 -7.64 2.96
C ILE A 57 14.86 -6.98 3.43
N TYR A 58 13.82 -6.94 2.58
CA TYR A 58 12.54 -6.33 2.94
C TYR A 58 11.79 -7.11 4.02
N ARG A 59 11.93 -8.44 4.04
CA ARG A 59 11.39 -9.28 5.12
C ARG A 59 12.07 -8.99 6.46
N ILE A 60 13.38 -8.77 6.46
CA ILE A 60 14.14 -8.39 7.66
C ILE A 60 13.68 -7.02 8.16
N ILE A 61 13.55 -6.05 7.25
CA ILE A 61 13.03 -4.71 7.57
C ILE A 61 11.61 -4.80 8.15
N SER A 62 10.73 -5.64 7.57
CA SER A 62 9.39 -5.88 8.10
C SER A 62 9.42 -6.41 9.54
N ILE A 63 10.31 -7.35 9.85
CA ILE A 63 10.42 -7.93 11.21
C ILE A 63 10.87 -6.85 12.20
N ILE A 64 11.87 -6.04 11.82
CA ILE A 64 12.36 -4.92 12.65
C ILE A 64 11.23 -3.90 12.89
N LEU A 65 10.47 -3.56 11.86
CA LEU A 65 9.33 -2.65 11.96
C LEU A 65 8.20 -3.23 12.82
N SER A 66 7.97 -4.54 12.78
CA SER A 66 6.98 -5.21 13.62
C SER A 66 7.36 -5.23 15.10
N ILE A 67 8.66 -5.15 15.43
CA ILE A 67 9.14 -5.06 16.82
C ILE A 67 9.00 -3.64 17.36
N PHE A 68 8.98 -2.63 16.49
CA PHE A 68 8.84 -1.23 16.88
C PHE A 68 7.40 -0.93 17.35
N PRO A 69 7.18 -0.02 18.34
CA PRO A 69 5.85 0.31 18.81
C PRO A 69 4.97 0.82 17.66
N PHE A 70 3.85 0.15 17.43
CA PHE A 70 2.88 0.47 16.38
C PHE A 70 2.45 1.95 16.39
N PHE A 71 2.40 2.55 17.59
CA PHE A 71 2.06 3.97 17.78
C PHE A 71 3.01 4.92 17.04
N ILE A 72 4.31 4.62 17.01
CA ILE A 72 5.30 5.46 16.33
C ILE A 72 5.15 5.33 14.81
N MET A 73 4.93 4.10 14.33
CA MET A 73 4.66 3.82 12.92
C MET A 73 3.41 4.54 12.43
N ASP A 74 2.30 4.48 13.18
CA ASP A 74 1.03 5.11 12.79
C ASP A 74 1.10 6.65 12.90
N PHE A 75 1.86 7.18 13.88
CA PHE A 75 2.12 8.62 14.00
C PHE A 75 2.97 9.14 12.84
N VAL A 76 4.09 8.49 12.53
CA VAL A 76 4.96 8.85 11.40
C VAL A 76 4.20 8.73 10.09
N TYR A 77 3.41 7.66 9.90
CA TYR A 77 2.58 7.47 8.72
C TYR A 77 1.54 8.58 8.58
N SER A 78 0.85 8.92 9.66
CA SER A 78 -0.14 10.01 9.68
C SER A 78 0.50 11.36 9.37
N LEU A 79 1.71 11.61 9.86
CA LEU A 79 2.47 12.82 9.57
C LEU A 79 2.84 12.88 8.09
N ILE A 80 3.40 11.80 7.53
CA ILE A 80 3.75 11.72 6.11
C ILE A 80 2.49 11.88 5.25
N ALA A 81 1.37 11.23 5.58
CA ALA A 81 0.12 11.35 4.85
C ALA A 81 -0.42 12.79 4.85
N LYS A 82 -0.32 13.49 5.99
CA LYS A 82 -0.72 14.90 6.14
C LYS A 82 0.18 15.84 5.34
N TYR A 83 1.48 15.58 5.30
CA TYR A 83 2.45 16.41 4.59
C TYR A 83 2.78 15.92 3.17
N ARG A 84 2.15 14.84 2.66
CA ARG A 84 2.55 14.17 1.41
C ARG A 84 2.59 15.10 0.20
N TYR A 85 1.61 15.99 0.07
CA TYR A 85 1.56 16.95 -1.03
C TYR A 85 2.55 18.10 -0.86
N ARG A 86 2.98 18.37 0.39
CA ARG A 86 3.97 19.39 0.70
C ARG A 86 5.41 18.87 0.55
N LEU A 87 5.63 17.58 0.83
CA LEU A 87 6.93 16.90 0.76
C LEU A 87 7.29 16.47 -0.66
N PHE A 88 6.32 15.97 -1.44
CA PHE A 88 6.58 15.38 -2.76
C PHE A 88 5.96 16.18 -3.92
N GLY A 89 5.25 17.26 -3.60
CA GLY A 89 4.42 17.97 -4.58
C GLY A 89 3.18 17.15 -4.98
N LYS A 90 2.25 17.80 -5.68
CA LYS A 90 1.16 17.10 -6.37
C LYS A 90 1.66 16.82 -7.79
N ARG A 91 1.66 15.55 -8.21
CA ARG A 91 1.91 15.23 -9.62
C ARG A 91 0.65 15.58 -10.41
N GLU A 92 0.76 16.50 -11.35
CA GLU A 92 -0.37 16.88 -12.24
C GLU A 92 -0.55 15.92 -13.40
N SER A 93 0.49 15.14 -13.74
CA SER A 93 0.42 14.13 -14.78
C SER A 93 0.10 12.75 -14.21
N CYS A 94 -0.89 12.09 -14.82
CA CYS A 94 -1.21 10.70 -14.54
C CYS A 94 -0.03 9.84 -15.02
N PHE A 95 0.56 9.04 -14.12
CA PHE A 95 1.57 8.07 -14.50
C PHE A 95 0.91 6.99 -15.36
N LEU A 96 1.20 6.96 -16.66
CA LEU A 96 0.82 5.81 -17.50
C LEU A 96 1.81 4.68 -17.26
N PRO A 97 1.36 3.52 -16.72
CA PRO A 97 2.24 2.39 -16.55
C PRO A 97 2.75 1.89 -17.91
N GLY A 98 4.07 1.68 -18.02
CA GLY A 98 4.66 0.96 -19.15
C GLY A 98 4.11 -0.47 -19.24
N GLU A 99 4.19 -1.08 -20.43
CA GLU A 99 3.59 -2.40 -20.71
C GLU A 99 3.96 -3.48 -19.68
N ASN A 100 5.21 -3.49 -19.21
CA ASN A 100 5.71 -4.45 -18.21
C ASN A 100 5.03 -4.38 -16.84
N VAL A 101 4.35 -3.27 -16.52
CA VAL A 101 3.67 -3.04 -15.24
C VAL A 101 2.15 -3.23 -15.38
N LYS A 102 1.59 -3.06 -16.59
CA LYS A 102 0.15 -3.25 -16.84
C LYS A 102 -0.35 -4.63 -16.44
N GLU A 103 0.46 -5.67 -16.66
CA GLU A 103 0.11 -7.05 -16.28
C GLU A 103 -0.05 -7.25 -14.76
N LEU A 104 0.47 -6.34 -13.94
CA LEU A 104 0.36 -6.39 -12.49
C LEU A 104 -0.92 -5.73 -11.97
N PHE A 105 -1.62 -4.96 -12.81
CA PHE A 105 -2.89 -4.35 -12.45
C PHE A 105 -4.05 -5.34 -12.60
N LEU A 106 -4.96 -5.33 -11.63
CA LEU A 106 -6.14 -6.19 -11.61
C LEU A 106 -7.31 -5.61 -12.41
N ASP A 107 -7.30 -4.31 -12.68
CA ASP A 107 -8.35 -3.57 -13.40
C ASP A 107 -7.83 -2.34 -14.16
#